data_AF-I0YRF3-F1
#
_entry.id   AF-I0YRF3-F1
#
_cell.length_a   1.000
_cell.length_b   1.000
_cell.length_c   1.000
_cell.angle_alpha   90.00
_cell.angle_beta   90.00
_cell.angle_gamma   90.00
#
_symmetry.space_group_name_H-M   'P 1'
#
loop_
_entity.id
_entity.type
_entity.pdbx_description
1 polymer ?
#
loop_
_entity_poly.entity_id
_entity_poly.type
_entity_poly.pdbx_seq_one_letter_code
_entity_poly.pdbx_strand_id
1 'polypeptide(L)'
;MFGAADFHRRAGAGVEQHGNCQIQDQDFFSCYDCVQQCDLGALADLDTSKPSVQAHITEYLNRLASLGVAGVRIDASKHMNHWDVGSILQGVNSSLYVYHEVLEGCGELVKPTEYTGLGQVL
;
A
#
# COMPACT_ATOMS: atom_id res chain seq x y z
N MET A 1 2.66 -12.34 -11.91
CA MET A 1 3.87 -11.49 -11.86
C MET A 1 3.49 -10.13 -12.39
N PHE A 2 3.79 -9.07 -11.66
CA PHE A 2 3.47 -7.70 -12.06
C PHE A 2 4.36 -7.24 -13.21
N GLY A 3 3.78 -6.47 -14.15
CA GLY A 3 4.48 -5.81 -15.24
C GLY A 3 4.55 -4.31 -15.04
N ALA A 4 5.31 -3.61 -15.90
CA ALA A 4 5.52 -2.16 -15.78
C ALA A 4 4.23 -1.31 -15.82
N ALA A 5 3.12 -1.84 -16.30
CA ALA A 5 1.82 -1.16 -16.30
C ALA A 5 1.09 -1.26 -14.95
N ASP A 6 1.51 -2.15 -14.06
CA ASP A 6 0.90 -2.37 -12.74
C ASP A 6 1.43 -1.39 -11.68
N PHE A 7 2.44 -0.58 -12.02
CA PHE A 7 3.07 0.39 -11.11
C PHE A 7 2.58 1.80 -11.40
N HIS A 8 2.56 2.65 -10.37
CA HIS A 8 2.28 4.07 -10.52
C HIS A 8 3.33 4.76 -11.40
N ARG A 9 2.89 5.77 -12.15
CA ARG A 9 3.76 6.65 -12.95
C ARG A 9 3.26 8.08 -12.87
N ARG A 10 3.56 8.72 -11.74
CA ARG A 10 3.35 10.15 -11.53
C ARG A 10 4.58 10.93 -11.95
N ALA A 11 4.36 12.06 -12.61
CA ALA A 11 5.41 13.06 -12.82
C ALA A 11 5.70 13.79 -11.50
N GLY A 12 6.97 14.08 -11.21
CA GLY A 12 7.40 14.70 -9.95
C GLY A 12 8.91 14.85 -9.84
N ALA A 13 9.41 15.21 -8.65
CA ALA A 13 10.84 15.27 -8.39
C ALA A 13 11.48 13.87 -8.50
N GLY A 14 12.68 13.80 -9.09
CA GLY A 14 13.42 12.54 -9.25
C GLY A 14 12.96 11.62 -10.38
N VAL A 15 12.06 12.07 -11.26
CA VAL A 15 11.54 11.23 -12.36
C VAL A 15 12.51 11.18 -13.54
N GLU A 16 13.16 10.03 -13.75
CA GLU A 16 13.73 9.66 -15.06
C GLU A 16 12.60 9.26 -16.04
N GLN A 17 12.88 9.26 -17.35
CA GLN A 17 11.87 9.13 -18.44
C GLN A 17 10.94 7.89 -18.37
N HIS A 18 11.22 6.94 -17.48
CA HIS A 18 10.42 5.74 -17.24
C HIS A 18 10.09 5.45 -15.77
N GLY A 19 10.42 6.37 -14.84
CA GLY A 19 10.23 6.20 -13.40
C GLY A 19 8.96 6.86 -12.85
N ASN A 20 8.69 6.61 -11.57
CA ASN A 20 7.67 7.29 -10.79
C ASN A 20 8.31 8.43 -9.97
N CYS A 21 7.50 9.33 -9.40
CA CYS A 21 7.99 10.31 -8.44
C CYS A 21 8.60 9.62 -7.21
N GLN A 22 9.50 10.31 -6.52
CA GLN A 22 10.09 9.84 -5.26
C GLN A 22 9.44 10.59 -4.09
N ILE A 23 9.02 9.88 -3.03
CA ILE A 23 8.51 10.53 -1.81
C ILE A 23 9.61 11.43 -1.24
N GLN A 24 9.27 12.70 -1.00
CA GLN A 24 10.14 13.67 -0.32
C GLN A 24 9.65 13.93 1.10
N ASP A 25 10.55 14.38 1.99
CA ASP A 25 10.21 14.70 3.38
C ASP A 25 9.04 15.69 3.51
N GLN A 26 8.94 16.65 2.57
CA GLN A 26 7.87 17.64 2.57
C GLN A 26 6.50 17.03 2.21
N ASP A 27 6.46 15.94 1.45
CA ASP A 27 5.21 15.32 0.98
C ASP A 27 4.37 14.79 2.14
N PHE A 28 5.01 14.31 3.21
CA PHE A 28 4.33 13.86 4.42
C PHE A 28 3.42 14.93 5.04
N PHE A 29 3.66 16.21 4.75
CA PHE A 29 2.91 17.33 5.32
C PHE A 29 2.09 18.11 4.29
N SER A 30 2.35 17.92 2.99
CA SER A 30 1.72 18.74 1.94
C SER A 30 1.14 17.95 0.76
N CYS A 31 1.40 16.65 0.62
CA CYS A 31 0.88 15.86 -0.48
C CYS A 31 0.51 14.44 -0.03
N TYR A 32 -0.74 14.28 0.45
CA TYR A 32 -1.29 13.00 0.89
C TYR A 32 -1.13 11.91 -0.19
N ASP A 33 -1.49 12.22 -1.45
CA ASP A 33 -1.35 11.27 -2.55
C ASP A 33 0.10 10.93 -2.90
N CYS A 34 1.05 11.85 -2.72
CA CYS A 34 2.46 11.58 -3.02
C CYS A 34 3.00 10.51 -2.06
N VAL A 35 2.59 10.54 -0.78
CA VAL A 35 2.96 9.52 0.21
C VAL A 35 2.47 8.12 -0.18
N GLN A 36 1.37 8.02 -0.94
CA GLN A 36 0.71 6.75 -1.31
C GLN A 36 0.89 6.33 -2.78
N GLN A 37 1.51 7.17 -3.61
CA GLN A 37 1.58 6.94 -5.07
C GLN A 37 2.96 7.26 -5.66
N CYS A 38 3.92 7.70 -4.85
CA CYS A 38 5.32 7.87 -5.23
C CYS A 38 6.17 6.74 -4.63
N ASP A 39 7.32 6.47 -5.22
CA ASP A 39 8.25 5.46 -4.77
C ASP A 39 8.82 5.79 -3.37
N LEU A 40 8.77 4.79 -2.49
CA LEU A 40 9.41 4.83 -1.18
C LEU A 40 10.89 4.45 -1.33
N GLY A 41 11.74 5.45 -1.59
CA GLY A 41 13.15 5.23 -1.93
C GLY A 41 13.28 4.49 -3.27
N ALA A 42 14.10 3.43 -3.32
CA ALA A 42 14.33 2.68 -4.56
C ALA A 42 13.26 1.60 -4.86
N LEU A 43 12.12 1.63 -4.18
CA LEU A 43 11.04 0.66 -4.33
C LEU A 43 10.01 1.15 -5.34
N ALA A 44 9.83 0.42 -6.44
CA ALA A 44 8.82 0.74 -7.44
C ALA A 44 7.42 0.58 -6.84
N ASP A 45 6.63 1.64 -6.93
CA ASP A 45 5.33 1.74 -6.26
C ASP A 45 4.20 1.07 -7.05
N LEU A 46 3.58 0.04 -6.46
CA LEU A 46 2.54 -0.75 -7.11
C LEU A 46 1.20 0.00 -7.05
N ASP A 47 0.49 0.06 -8.17
CA ASP A 47 -0.80 0.75 -8.25
C ASP A 47 -1.92 -0.14 -7.68
N THR A 48 -2.11 -0.04 -6.36
CA THR A 48 -3.10 -0.83 -5.62
C THR A 48 -4.55 -0.52 -5.99
N SER A 49 -4.81 0.53 -6.75
CA SER A 49 -6.15 0.85 -7.24
C SER A 49 -6.57 -0.04 -8.43
N LYS A 50 -5.60 -0.68 -9.10
CA LYS A 50 -5.87 -1.52 -10.27
C LYS A 50 -6.51 -2.85 -9.87
N PRO A 51 -7.64 -3.24 -10.48
CA PRO A 51 -8.28 -4.52 -10.20
C PRO A 51 -7.37 -5.74 -10.43
N SER A 52 -6.49 -5.70 -11.45
CA SER A 52 -5.50 -6.77 -11.70
C SER A 52 -4.48 -6.90 -10.58
N VAL A 53 -4.03 -5.78 -10.04
CA VAL A 53 -3.10 -5.73 -8.91
C VAL A 53 -3.76 -6.29 -7.66
N GLN A 54 -4.95 -5.79 -7.32
CA GLN A 54 -5.71 -6.25 -6.16
C GLN A 54 -5.97 -7.75 -6.23
N ALA A 55 -6.46 -8.25 -7.38
CA ALA A 55 -6.72 -9.67 -7.58
C ALA A 55 -5.48 -10.54 -7.35
N HIS A 56 -4.30 -10.12 -7.81
CA HIS A 56 -3.07 -10.87 -7.63
C HIS A 56 -2.63 -10.93 -6.15
N ILE A 57 -2.74 -9.81 -5.43
CA ILE A 57 -2.41 -9.76 -4.00
C ILE A 57 -3.41 -10.61 -3.20
N THR A 58 -4.70 -10.48 -3.48
CA THR A 58 -5.76 -11.28 -2.87
C THR A 58 -5.56 -12.78 -3.11
N GLU A 59 -5.18 -13.18 -4.33
CA GLU A 59 -4.85 -14.58 -4.66
C GLU A 59 -3.68 -15.09 -3.80
N TYR A 60 -2.63 -14.28 -3.67
CA TYR A 60 -1.48 -14.61 -2.82
C TYR A 60 -1.87 -14.78 -1.35
N LEU A 61 -2.66 -13.85 -0.80
CA LEU A 61 -3.15 -13.93 0.59
C LEU A 61 -4.04 -15.16 0.81
N ASN A 62 -4.93 -15.46 -0.14
CA ASN A 62 -5.75 -16.67 -0.11
C ASN A 62 -4.91 -17.95 -0.13
N ARG A 63 -3.81 -17.96 -0.91
CA ARG A 63 -2.86 -19.08 -0.92
C ARG A 63 -2.13 -19.22 0.41
N LEU A 64 -1.72 -18.13 1.05
CA LEU A 64 -1.13 -18.20 2.40
C LEU A 64 -2.13 -18.76 3.42
N ALA A 65 -3.38 -18.28 3.38
CA ALA A 65 -4.44 -18.77 4.25
C ALA A 65 -4.70 -20.27 4.04
N SER A 66 -4.73 -20.76 2.80
CA SER A 66 -4.94 -22.18 2.51
C SER A 66 -3.79 -23.08 2.97
N LEU A 67 -2.60 -22.51 3.14
CA LEU A 67 -1.44 -23.18 3.75
C LEU A 67 -1.46 -23.14 5.29
N GLY A 68 -2.45 -22.52 5.91
CA GLY A 68 -2.62 -22.46 7.36
C GLY A 68 -2.01 -21.23 8.04
N VAL A 69 -1.62 -20.20 7.27
CA VAL A 69 -1.20 -18.92 7.85
C VAL A 69 -2.38 -18.28 8.58
N ALA A 70 -2.20 -17.93 9.85
CA ALA A 70 -3.26 -17.39 10.72
C ALA A 70 -3.43 -15.86 10.60
N GLY A 71 -2.44 -15.15 10.06
CA GLY A 71 -2.48 -13.70 9.95
C GLY A 71 -1.30 -13.14 9.17
N VAL A 72 -1.40 -11.85 8.84
CA VAL A 72 -0.41 -11.11 8.05
C VAL A 72 -0.12 -9.74 8.68
N ARG A 73 1.14 -9.33 8.57
CA ARG A 73 1.56 -7.94 8.76
C ARG A 73 1.62 -7.27 7.40
N ILE A 74 0.84 -6.22 7.20
CA ILE A 74 0.88 -5.39 6.01
C ILE A 74 1.93 -4.30 6.25
N ASP A 75 3.11 -4.57 5.67
CA ASP A 75 4.25 -3.66 5.63
C ASP A 75 3.89 -2.35 4.94
N ALA A 76 4.48 -1.24 5.40
CA ALA A 76 4.34 0.07 4.77
C ALA A 76 2.88 0.48 4.46
N SER A 77 1.92 0.12 5.33
CA SER A 77 0.48 0.37 5.08
C SER A 77 0.17 1.84 4.84
N LYS A 78 0.92 2.75 5.49
CA LYS A 78 0.83 4.21 5.27
C LYS A 78 0.95 4.63 3.80
N HIS A 79 1.69 3.85 3.01
CA HIS A 79 2.02 4.14 1.61
C HIS A 79 1.04 3.49 0.61
N MET A 80 -0.06 2.91 1.09
CA MET A 80 -1.13 2.40 0.24
C MET A 80 -2.43 3.11 0.58
N ASN A 81 -3.29 3.36 -0.40
CA ASN A 81 -4.61 3.91 -0.10
C ASN A 81 -5.41 2.92 0.75
N HIS A 82 -5.93 3.35 1.90
CA HIS A 82 -6.64 2.48 2.83
C HIS A 82 -7.89 1.82 2.21
N TRP A 83 -8.55 2.46 1.24
CA TRP A 83 -9.67 1.86 0.51
C TRP A 83 -9.22 0.69 -0.37
N ASP A 84 -8.10 0.84 -1.07
CA ASP A 84 -7.54 -0.23 -1.92
C ASP A 84 -7.12 -1.44 -1.08
N VAL A 85 -6.48 -1.19 0.07
CA VAL A 85 -6.14 -2.23 1.05
C VAL A 85 -7.39 -2.94 1.54
N GLY A 86 -8.46 -2.17 1.83
CA GLY A 86 -9.77 -2.72 2.17
C GLY A 86 -10.34 -3.62 1.08
N SER A 87 -10.28 -3.20 -0.19
CA SER A 87 -10.74 -4.02 -1.33
C SER A 87 -9.94 -5.32 -1.49
N ILE A 88 -8.62 -5.28 -1.30
CA ILE A 88 -7.77 -6.48 -1.31
C ILE A 88 -8.19 -7.46 -0.21
N LEU A 89 -8.36 -6.96 1.02
CA LEU A 89 -8.71 -7.77 2.18
C LEU A 89 -10.13 -8.35 2.08
N GLN A 90 -11.09 -7.61 1.51
CA GLN A 90 -12.45 -8.11 1.27
C GLN A 90 -12.51 -9.32 0.33
N GLY A 91 -11.53 -9.46 -0.58
CA GLY A 91 -11.44 -10.63 -1.46
C GLY A 91 -10.78 -11.87 -0.82
N VAL A 92 -10.26 -11.75 0.40
CA VAL A 92 -9.64 -12.89 1.12
C VAL A 92 -10.73 -13.76 1.73
N ASN A 93 -10.77 -15.02 1.31
CA ASN A 93 -11.74 -16.05 1.71
C ASN A 93 -11.33 -16.74 3.03
N SER A 94 -10.81 -15.98 3.99
CA SER A 94 -10.38 -16.47 5.30
C SER A 94 -10.36 -15.33 6.32
N SER A 95 -10.51 -15.68 7.59
CA SER A 95 -10.38 -14.73 8.71
C SER A 95 -8.91 -14.61 9.14
N LEU A 96 -8.08 -14.02 8.29
CA LEU A 96 -6.70 -13.67 8.66
C LEU A 96 -6.72 -12.60 9.75
N TYR A 97 -5.89 -12.76 10.79
CA TYR A 97 -5.54 -11.63 11.66
C TYR A 97 -4.68 -10.64 10.86
N VAL A 98 -5.08 -9.37 10.83
CA VAL A 98 -4.39 -8.32 10.05
C VAL A 98 -3.78 -7.29 11.00
N TYR A 99 -2.52 -6.98 10.75
CA TYR A 99 -1.76 -5.94 11.45
C TYR A 99 -1.13 -4.99 10.44
N HIS A 100 -1.34 -3.69 10.60
CA HIS A 100 -0.82 -2.64 9.72
C HIS A 100 0.35 -1.92 10.36
N GLU A 101 1.41 -1.70 9.59
CA GLU A 101 2.45 -0.73 9.95
C GLU A 101 2.08 0.66 9.42
N VAL A 102 1.70 1.58 10.31
CA VAL A 102 1.38 2.97 9.96
C VAL A 102 2.11 3.91 10.92
N LEU A 103 3.40 4.10 10.68
CA LEU A 103 4.21 5.00 11.51
C LEU A 103 3.82 6.47 11.23
N GLU A 104 3.20 7.12 12.20
CA GLU A 104 2.81 8.54 12.12
C GLU A 104 3.87 9.45 12.74
N GLY A 105 4.35 10.42 11.95
CA GLY A 105 5.07 11.58 12.44
C GLY A 105 4.14 12.72 12.89
N CYS A 106 4.62 13.59 13.78
CA CYS A 106 3.85 14.74 14.27
C CYS A 106 3.40 15.64 13.10
N GLY A 107 2.09 15.71 12.84
CA GLY A 107 1.52 16.56 11.79
C GLY A 107 1.49 15.93 10.39
N GLU A 108 1.89 14.66 10.22
CA GLU A 108 1.82 13.99 8.90
C GLU A 108 0.37 13.83 8.42
N LEU A 109 0.15 13.85 7.11
CA LEU A 109 -1.19 13.85 6.53
C LEU A 109 -1.93 12.50 6.64
N VAL A 110 -1.21 11.38 6.45
CA VAL A 110 -1.77 10.02 6.51
C VAL A 110 -1.77 9.53 7.95
N LYS A 111 -2.93 9.09 8.46
CA LYS A 111 -3.14 8.77 9.87
C LYS A 111 -3.33 7.27 10.13
N PRO A 112 -2.84 6.72 11.26
CA PRO A 112 -3.11 5.34 11.69
C PRO A 112 -4.60 5.03 11.78
N THR A 113 -5.40 6.02 12.17
CA THR A 113 -6.86 5.90 12.32
C THR A 113 -7.60 5.54 11.03
N GLU A 114 -6.99 5.73 9.86
CA GLU A 114 -7.59 5.37 8.57
C GLU A 114 -7.61 3.83 8.35
N TYR A 115 -6.73 3.10 9.06
CA TYR A 115 -6.54 1.66 8.89
C TYR A 115 -7.11 0.82 10.04
N THR A 116 -7.55 1.43 11.14
CA THR A 116 -8.06 0.71 12.32
C THR A 116 -9.33 -0.10 12.05
N GLY A 117 -10.08 0.24 10.99
CA GLY A 117 -11.21 -0.55 10.52
C GLY A 117 -10.82 -1.80 9.73
N LEU A 118 -9.55 -1.94 9.36
CA LEU A 118 -9.02 -3.02 8.50
C LEU A 118 -8.15 -4.03 9.27
N GLY A 119 -7.75 -3.69 10.50
CA GLY A 119 -6.93 -4.52 11.36
C GLY A 119 -6.37 -3.76 12.55
N GLN A 120 -5.50 -4.40 13.32
CA GLN A 120 -4.73 -3.71 14.35
C GLN A 120 -3.66 -2.84 13.68
N VAL A 121 -3.30 -1.72 14.31
CA VAL A 121 -2.32 -0.76 13.75
C VAL A 121 -1.18 -0.55 14.74
N LEU A 122 0.06 -0.44 14.21
CA LEU A 122 1.25 0.09 14.88
C LEU A 122 1.40 1.57 14.60
#